data_AF-A0A919HY36-F1
#
_entry.id   AF-A0A919HY36-F1
#
_cell.length_a   1.000
_cell.length_b   1.000
_cell.length_c   1.000
_cell.angle_alpha   90.00
_cell.angle_beta   90.00
_cell.angle_gamma   90.00
#
_symmetry.space_group_name_H-M   'P 1'
#
loop_
_entity.id
_entity.type
_entity.pdbx_description
1 polymer ?
#
loop_
_entity_poly.entity_id
_entity_poly.type
_entity_poly.pdbx_seq_one_letter_code
_entity_poly.pdbx_strand_id
1 'polypeptide(L)'
;MLTPFTVLMPANIRFGRGQAESAAPWLAQQGGPILLVHGASPQRAAFLHQQLEALQLAVTTLAISREPRLSDIEQGVQLARERDQSGGQPRRRRGD
;
A
#
# COMPACT_ATOMS: atom_id res chain seq x y z
N MET A 1 -26.63 0.48 33.67
CA MET A 1 -26.54 -0.31 32.43
C MET A 1 -25.34 0.20 31.62
N LEU A 2 -24.52 -0.69 31.05
CA LEU A 2 -23.41 -0.30 30.16
C LEU A 2 -23.93 -0.31 28.71
N THR A 3 -23.70 0.78 27.98
CA THR A 3 -24.01 0.89 26.55
C THR A 3 -23.08 -0.03 25.76
N PRO A 4 -23.60 -0.84 24.81
CA PRO A 4 -22.75 -1.64 23.93
C PRO A 4 -21.80 -0.76 23.11
N PHE A 5 -20.58 -1.24 22.88
CA PHE A 5 -19.62 -0.60 21.99
C PHE A 5 -19.01 -1.62 21.03
N THR A 6 -18.48 -1.12 19.91
CA THR A 6 -17.79 -1.92 18.89
C THR A 6 -16.40 -1.35 18.66
N VAL A 7 -15.42 -2.23 18.48
CA VAL A 7 -14.05 -1.87 18.12
C VAL A 7 -13.73 -2.52 16.78
N LEU A 8 -13.27 -1.70 15.82
CA LEU A 8 -12.76 -2.17 14.53
C LEU A 8 -11.24 -2.07 14.56
N MET A 9 -10.56 -3.16 14.26
CA MET A 9 -9.10 -3.26 14.27
C MET A 9 -8.58 -3.69 12.90
N PRO A 10 -7.35 -3.30 12.53
CA PRO A 10 -6.68 -3.88 11.37
C PRO A 10 -6.57 -5.40 11.50
N ALA A 11 -6.75 -6.11 10.39
CA ALA A 11 -6.61 -7.57 10.35
C ALA A 11 -5.17 -8.05 10.62
N ASN A 12 -4.17 -7.19 10.43
CA ASN A 12 -2.76 -7.51 10.66
C ASN A 12 -2.02 -6.27 11.19
N ILE A 13 -1.43 -6.37 12.39
CA ILE A 13 -0.60 -5.33 13.00
C ILE A 13 0.80 -5.90 13.19
N ARG A 14 1.81 -5.21 12.65
CA ARG A 14 3.23 -5.59 12.74
C ARG A 14 3.97 -4.53 13.52
N PHE A 15 4.42 -4.89 14.72
CA PHE A 15 5.05 -3.94 15.64
C PHE A 15 6.22 -4.59 16.39
N GLY A 16 7.30 -3.84 16.55
CA GLY A 16 8.53 -4.29 17.19
C GLY A 16 9.77 -3.99 16.35
N ARG A 17 10.95 -4.22 16.94
CA ARG A 17 12.23 -4.03 16.25
C ARG A 17 12.30 -4.95 15.02
N GLY A 18 12.72 -4.41 13.88
CA GLY A 18 12.84 -5.12 12.60
C GLY A 18 11.51 -5.42 11.88
N GLN A 19 10.35 -5.16 12.49
CA GLN A 19 9.07 -5.55 11.87
C GLN A 19 8.73 -4.79 10.60
N ALA A 20 9.28 -3.59 10.39
CA ALA A 20 9.09 -2.82 9.16
C ALA A 20 9.60 -3.57 7.91
N GLU A 21 10.68 -4.34 8.03
CA GLU A 21 11.29 -5.11 6.93
C GLU A 21 10.41 -6.28 6.48
N SER A 22 9.52 -6.76 7.35
CA SER A 22 8.60 -7.85 7.01
C SER A 22 7.52 -7.44 5.99
N ALA A 23 7.33 -6.13 5.76
CA ALA A 23 6.25 -5.61 4.92
C ALA A 23 6.38 -6.00 3.44
N ALA A 24 7.58 -5.86 2.86
CA ALA A 24 7.80 -6.15 1.44
C ALA A 24 7.59 -7.65 1.11
N PRO A 25 8.14 -8.62 1.87
CA PRO A 25 7.83 -10.04 1.67
C PRO A 25 6.34 -10.40 1.82
N TRP A 26 5.60 -9.66 2.65
CA TRP A 26 4.16 -9.88 2.78
C TRP A 26 3.37 -9.32 1.61
N LEU A 27 3.74 -8.14 1.10
CA LEU A 27 3.14 -7.54 -0.09
C LEU A 27 3.37 -8.39 -1.35
N ALA A 28 4.56 -9.01 -1.47
CA ALA A 28 4.86 -9.94 -2.56
C ALA A 28 3.87 -11.11 -2.64
N GLN A 29 3.32 -11.55 -1.51
CA GLN A 29 2.33 -12.63 -1.44
C GLN A 29 0.92 -12.19 -1.85
N GLN A 30 0.63 -10.89 -1.83
CA GLN A 30 -0.70 -10.36 -2.19
C GLN A 30 -0.87 -10.21 -3.71
N GLY A 31 0.24 -10.00 -4.43
CA GLY A 31 0.27 -9.87 -5.88
C GLY A 31 -0.32 -8.55 -6.44
N GLY A 32 -0.01 -8.29 -7.70
CA GLY A 32 -0.41 -7.08 -8.44
C GLY A 32 0.54 -5.90 -8.25
N PRO A 33 0.38 -4.84 -9.06
CA PRO A 33 1.20 -3.64 -8.95
C PRO A 33 0.92 -2.89 -7.66
N ILE A 34 1.95 -2.21 -7.14
CA ILE A 34 1.92 -1.48 -5.88
C ILE A 34 1.95 0.01 -6.18
N LEU A 35 1.00 0.75 -5.59
CA LEU A 35 1.10 2.20 -5.45
C LEU A 35 1.65 2.53 -4.06
N LEU A 36 2.90 2.97 -3.98
CA LEU A 36 3.55 3.41 -2.76
C LEU A 36 3.31 4.90 -2.53
N VAL A 37 2.34 5.20 -1.67
CA VAL A 37 2.02 6.58 -1.26
C VAL A 37 2.92 6.99 -0.09
N HIS A 38 3.59 8.14 -0.19
CA HIS A 38 4.46 8.66 0.87
C HIS A 38 4.33 10.19 1.01
N GLY A 39 4.92 10.76 2.07
CA GLY A 39 4.93 12.21 2.29
C GLY A 39 5.80 12.97 1.27
N ALA A 40 5.95 14.28 1.46
CA ALA A 40 6.74 15.17 0.58
C ALA A 40 8.14 14.61 0.22
N SER A 41 8.76 13.92 1.17
CA SER A 41 10.11 13.39 1.09
C SER A 41 10.08 11.85 1.12
N PRO A 42 10.76 11.15 0.20
CA PRO A 42 10.74 9.69 0.12
C PRO A 42 11.57 8.99 1.22
N GLN A 43 12.38 9.71 1.99
CA GLN A 43 13.41 9.20 2.91
C GLN A 43 12.84 8.17 3.89
N ARG A 44 11.65 8.43 4.45
CA ARG A 44 11.01 7.51 5.39
C ARG A 44 10.49 6.24 4.72
N ALA A 45 10.18 6.29 3.43
CA ALA A 45 9.70 5.16 2.64
C ALA A 45 10.81 4.47 1.84
N ALA A 46 12.03 5.04 1.80
CA ALA A 46 13.13 4.55 0.97
C ALA A 46 13.47 3.08 1.25
N PHE A 47 13.51 2.68 2.52
CA PHE A 47 13.77 1.30 2.92
C PHE A 47 12.72 0.32 2.34
N LEU A 48 11.46 0.73 2.26
CA LEU A 48 10.39 -0.10 1.74
C LEU A 48 10.46 -0.14 0.22
N HIS A 49 10.65 1.03 -0.41
CA HIS A 49 10.80 1.13 -1.87
C HIS A 49 11.92 0.22 -2.38
N GLN A 50 13.11 0.30 -1.77
CA GLN A 50 14.27 -0.52 -2.13
C GLN A 50 13.98 -2.02 -1.98
N GLN A 51 13.28 -2.43 -0.92
CA GLN A 51 12.93 -3.85 -0.73
C GLN A 51 11.91 -4.34 -1.75
N LEU A 52 10.92 -3.51 -2.11
CA LEU A 52 9.95 -3.87 -3.14
C LEU A 52 10.61 -3.97 -4.53
N GLU A 53 11.55 -3.06 -4.85
CA GLU A 53 12.37 -3.14 -6.05
C GLU A 53 13.26 -4.39 -6.06
N ALA A 54 13.90 -4.73 -4.94
CA ALA A 54 14.72 -5.94 -4.80
C ALA A 54 13.92 -7.23 -4.99
N LEU A 55 12.62 -7.21 -4.63
CA LEU A 55 11.68 -8.31 -4.89
C LEU A 55 11.08 -8.26 -6.30
N GLN A 56 11.56 -7.36 -7.16
CA GLN A 56 11.12 -7.19 -8.56
C GLN A 56 9.61 -6.91 -8.67
N LEU A 57 9.03 -6.28 -7.66
CA LEU A 57 7.62 -5.89 -7.67
C LEU A 57 7.45 -4.62 -8.51
N ALA A 58 6.35 -4.55 -9.27
CA ALA A 58 5.99 -3.36 -10.01
C ALA A 58 5.50 -2.27 -9.05
N VAL A 59 6.37 -1.30 -8.73
CA VAL A 59 6.06 -0.19 -7.82
C VAL A 59 5.93 1.12 -8.57
N THR A 60 4.88 1.87 -8.26
CA THR A 60 4.69 3.27 -8.65
C THR A 60 4.63 4.11 -7.39
N THR A 61 5.33 5.23 -7.33
CA THR A 61 5.32 6.12 -6.17
C THR A 61 4.37 7.30 -6.37
N LEU A 62 3.75 7.76 -5.28
CA LEU A 62 2.95 8.98 -5.24
C LEU A 62 3.31 9.79 -3.99
N ALA A 63 3.90 10.96 -4.20
CA ALA A 63 4.29 11.87 -3.13
C ALA A 63 3.15 12.83 -2.78
N ILE A 64 2.78 12.90 -1.51
CA ILE A 64 1.79 13.83 -0.97
C ILE A 64 2.51 14.84 -0.08
N SER A 65 2.67 16.07 -0.59
CA SER A 65 3.54 17.08 0.03
C SER A 65 2.87 17.95 1.09
N ARG A 66 1.56 17.79 1.29
CA ARG A 66 0.71 18.60 2.15
C ARG A 66 -0.38 17.73 2.77
N GLU A 67 -1.27 18.34 3.55
CA GLU A 67 -2.51 17.67 3.96
C GLU A 67 -3.26 17.11 2.74
N PRO A 68 -3.57 15.80 2.73
CA PRO A 68 -4.30 15.17 1.64
C PRO A 68 -5.70 15.78 1.46
N ARG A 69 -6.09 15.96 0.20
CA ARG A 69 -7.43 16.40 -0.22
C ARG A 69 -8.08 15.32 -1.08
N LEU A 70 -9.37 15.48 -1.33
CA LEU A 70 -10.12 14.57 -2.21
C LEU A 70 -9.44 14.39 -3.57
N SER A 71 -8.93 15.48 -4.17
CA SER A 71 -8.22 15.44 -5.45
C SER A 71 -6.99 14.52 -5.43
N ASP A 72 -6.30 14.42 -4.29
CA ASP A 72 -5.10 13.58 -4.17
C ASP A 72 -5.49 12.09 -4.12
N ILE A 73 -6.66 11.79 -3.51
CA ILE A 73 -7.25 10.45 -3.51
C ILE A 73 -7.66 10.07 -4.93
N GLU A 74 -8.37 10.96 -5.62
CA GLU A 74 -8.83 10.74 -7.01
C GLU A 74 -7.64 10.50 -7.95
N GLN A 75 -6.58 11.31 -7.83
CA GLN A 75 -5.33 11.12 -8.57
C GLN A 75 -4.68 9.76 -8.25
N GLY A 76 -4.60 9.39 -6.97
CA GLY A 76 -4.02 8.11 -6.55
C GLY A 76 -4.81 6.91 -7.09
N VAL A 77 -6.14 6.97 -7.05
CA VAL A 77 -7.01 5.92 -7.60
C VAL A 77 -6.84 5.81 -9.11
N GLN A 78 -6.80 6.94 -9.82
CA GLN A 78 -6.59 6.95 -11.26
C GLN A 78 -5.23 6.34 -11.64
N LEU A 79 -4.16 6.78 -10.98
CA LEU A 79 -2.81 6.26 -11.20
C LEU A 79 -2.73 4.75 -10.93
N ALA A 80 -3.36 4.27 -9.85
CA ALA A 80 -3.41 2.83 -9.55
C ALA A 80 -4.11 2.03 -10.66
N ARG A 81 -5.23 2.53 -11.19
CA ARG A 81 -5.97 1.86 -12.27
C ARG A 81 -5.17 1.77 -13.56
N GLU A 82 -4.49 2.85 -13.94
CA GLU A 82 -3.64 2.87 -15.14
C GLU A 82 -2.52 1.82 -15.06
N ARG A 83 -1.92 1.67 -13.87
CA ARG A 83 -0.84 0.70 -13.63
C ARG A 83 -1.34 -0.75 -13.55
N ASP A 84 -2.54 -0.97 -13.04
CA ASP A 84 -3.18 -2.30 -13.02
C ASP A 84 -3.50 -2.79 -14.44
N GLN A 85 -3.97 -1.88 -15.31
CA GLN A 85 -4.29 -2.20 -16.71
C GLN A 85 -3.05 -2.48 -17.57
N SER A 86 -1.91 -1.83 -17.25
CA SER A 86 -0.65 -2.00 -17.96
C SER A 86 0.08 -3.31 -17.65
N GLY A 87 -0.34 -4.04 -16.60
CA GLY A 87 0.33 -5.25 -16.08
C GLY A 87 -0.38 -6.59 -16.32
N GLY A 88 -1.54 -6.60 -16.99
CA GLY A 88 -2.19 -7.79 -17.57
C GLY A 88 -2.19 -9.10 -16.76
N GLN A 89 -3.07 -9.24 -15.76
CA GLN A 89 -4.07 -10.32 -15.69
C GLN A 89 -5.14 -9.95 -14.63
N PRO A 90 -6.46 -10.07 -14.94
CA PRO A 90 -7.51 -9.68 -14.00
C PRO A 90 -7.42 -10.48 -12.70
N ARG A 91 -7.43 -9.77 -11.56
CA ARG A 91 -7.53 -10.38 -10.23
C ARG A 91 -8.78 -11.28 -10.20
N ARG A 92 -8.59 -12.60 -10.15
CA ARG A 92 -9.69 -13.52 -9.81
C ARG A 92 -10.17 -13.12 -8.42
N ARG A 93 -11.44 -12.70 -8.32
CA ARG A 93 -12.09 -12.50 -7.02
C ARG A 93 -11.96 -13.81 -6.25
N ARG A 94 -11.28 -13.76 -5.11
CA ARG A 94 -11.20 -14.90 -4.21
C ARG A 94 -12.53 -14.93 -3.45
N GLY A 95 -13.43 -15.82 -3.86
CA GLY A 95 -14.73 -16.07 -3.21
C GLY A 95 -15.92 -15.78 -4.11
N ASP A 96 -16.24 -16.73 -4.98
CA ASP A 96 -17.59 -17.27 -5.18
C ASP A 96 -17.57 -18.71 -4.65
#